data_AF-A0A3M1WY06-F1
#
_entry.id   AF-A0A3M1WY06-F1
#
_cell.length_a   1.000
_cell.length_b   1.000
_cell.length_c   1.000
_cell.angle_alpha   90.00
_cell.angle_beta   90.00
_cell.angle_gamma   90.00
#
_symmetry.space_group_name_H-M   'P 1'
#
loop_
_entity.id
_entity.type
_entity.pdbx_description
1 polymer ?
#
loop_
_entity_poly.entity_id
_entity_poly.type
_entity_poly.pdbx_seq_one_letter_code
_entity_poly.pdbx_strand_id
1 'polypeptide(L)'
;MSIKEVEAFLTSPYNIAADAKMLLFFAKMSATTAVVLALLVVLSFFVKNFWCRYLCPYGALLGLFSLVSPFRISRDEDLCIDCGKCTASCPYSIRVHEKRSVLTPECTSCLNCVSACPVEDCLSPRMGRRRVHPLTVPALLLGVILSFYLFARATGRWETKVPFEVMKRTYSVAERLSHPR
;
A
#
# COMPACT_ATOMS: atom_id res chain seq x y z
N MET A 1 11.71 4.15 -24.03
CA MET A 1 11.83 5.43 -23.30
C MET A 1 13.25 5.50 -22.76
N SER A 2 14.07 6.37 -23.35
CA SER A 2 15.46 6.61 -22.96
C SER A 2 15.53 7.51 -21.72
N ILE A 3 16.62 7.42 -20.96
CA ILE A 3 16.83 8.23 -19.74
C ILE A 3 16.73 9.74 -20.04
N LYS A 4 17.21 10.17 -21.21
CA LYS A 4 17.16 11.58 -21.63
C LYS A 4 15.73 12.08 -21.87
N GLU A 5 14.86 11.24 -22.42
CA GLU A 5 13.44 11.59 -22.63
C GLU A 5 12.69 11.72 -21.29
N VAL A 6 13.00 10.85 -20.32
CA VAL A 6 12.42 10.95 -18.96
C VAL A 6 12.83 12.26 -18.32
N GLU A 7 14.11 12.61 -18.39
CA GLU A 7 14.62 13.85 -17.81
C GLU A 7 13.97 15.07 -18.43
N ALA A 8 13.87 15.11 -19.77
CA ALA A 8 13.21 16.19 -20.49
C ALA A 8 11.73 16.34 -20.09
N PHE A 9 11.01 15.23 -19.92
CA PHE A 9 9.63 15.25 -19.45
C PHE A 9 9.51 15.76 -18.01
N LEU A 10 10.36 15.29 -17.09
CA LEU A 10 10.32 15.68 -15.68
C LEU A 10 10.55 17.18 -15.48
N THR A 11 11.42 17.78 -16.30
CA THR A 11 11.69 19.23 -16.28
C THR A 11 10.74 20.04 -17.16
N SER A 12 9.78 19.41 -17.83
CA SER A 12 8.88 20.10 -18.75
C SER A 12 7.91 21.03 -17.99
N PRO A 13 7.52 22.17 -18.58
CA PRO A 13 6.51 23.05 -17.99
C PRO A 13 5.18 22.35 -17.71
N TYR A 14 4.82 21.36 -18.55
CA TYR A 14 3.63 20.55 -18.37
C TYR A 14 3.69 19.74 -17.07
N ASN A 15 4.78 19.02 -16.81
CA ASN A 15 4.92 18.20 -15.61
C ASN A 15 4.90 19.06 -14.33
N ILE A 16 5.58 20.20 -14.34
CA ILE A 16 5.60 21.13 -13.20
C ILE A 16 4.22 21.76 -12.96
N ALA A 17 3.49 22.11 -14.03
CA ALA A 17 2.12 22.61 -13.92
C ALA A 17 1.15 21.53 -13.41
N ALA A 18 1.32 20.28 -13.83
CA ALA A 18 0.51 19.15 -13.37
C ALA A 18 0.72 18.91 -11.86
N ASP A 19 1.97 18.93 -11.38
CA ASP A 19 2.30 18.82 -9.96
C ASP A 19 1.67 19.96 -9.14
N ALA A 20 1.78 21.20 -9.63
CA ALA A 20 1.15 22.36 -9.01
C ALA A 20 -0.39 22.24 -8.92
N LYS A 21 -1.04 21.75 -9.98
CA LYS A 21 -2.49 21.50 -10.00
C LYS A 21 -2.89 20.38 -9.05
N MET A 22 -2.09 19.32 -8.96
CA MET A 22 -2.30 18.24 -8.01
C MET A 22 -2.27 18.77 -6.57
N LEU A 23 -1.29 19.62 -6.22
CA LEU A 23 -1.24 20.27 -4.92
C LEU A 23 -2.49 21.13 -4.66
N LEU A 24 -2.92 21.94 -5.65
CA LEU A 24 -4.13 22.75 -5.51
C LEU A 24 -5.40 21.93 -5.29
N PHE A 25 -5.52 20.77 -5.93
CA PHE A 25 -6.66 19.87 -5.71
C PHE A 25 -6.76 19.43 -4.25
N PHE A 26 -5.63 19.12 -3.60
CA PHE A 26 -5.60 18.76 -2.18
C PHE A 26 -5.76 19.97 -1.25
N ALA A 27 -5.13 21.11 -1.58
CA ALA A 27 -5.18 22.32 -0.76
C ALA A 27 -6.55 23.02 -0.81
N LYS A 28 -7.20 23.01 -1.97
CA LYS A 28 -8.53 23.61 -2.22
C LYS A 28 -9.52 22.50 -2.57
N MET A 29 -9.70 21.58 -1.63
CA MET A 29 -10.57 20.42 -1.80
C MET A 29 -12.01 20.86 -2.15
N SER A 30 -12.57 20.33 -3.23
CA SER A 30 -13.94 20.62 -3.62
C SER A 30 -14.92 20.05 -2.60
N ALA A 31 -16.11 20.67 -2.49
CA ALA A 31 -17.17 20.17 -1.60
C ALA A 31 -17.55 18.71 -1.92
N THR A 32 -17.58 18.35 -3.22
CA THR A 32 -17.84 16.97 -3.67
C THR A 32 -16.79 15.99 -3.14
N THR A 33 -15.50 16.33 -3.25
CA THR A 33 -14.40 15.49 -2.77
C THR A 33 -14.46 15.33 -1.25
N ALA A 34 -14.70 16.42 -0.53
CA ALA A 34 -14.83 16.41 0.92
C ALA A 34 -16.00 15.52 1.38
N VAL A 35 -17.17 15.62 0.74
CA VAL A 35 -18.34 14.79 1.04
C VAL A 35 -18.05 13.31 0.77
N VAL A 36 -17.46 12.97 -0.37
CA VAL A 36 -17.11 11.58 -0.70
C VAL A 36 -16.12 11.00 0.31
N LEU A 37 -15.07 11.75 0.67
CA LEU A 37 -14.10 11.30 1.67
C LEU A 37 -14.73 11.13 3.06
N ALA A 38 -15.56 12.09 3.49
CA ALA A 38 -16.29 12.00 4.76
C ALA A 38 -17.19 10.75 4.80
N LEU A 39 -17.94 10.48 3.72
CA LEU A 39 -18.74 9.28 3.60
C LEU A 39 -17.88 8.01 3.71
N LEU A 40 -16.78 7.92 2.97
CA LEU A 40 -15.89 6.75 3.03
C LEU A 40 -15.33 6.51 4.43
N VAL A 41 -14.99 7.58 5.15
CA VAL A 41 -14.55 7.49 6.55
C VAL A 41 -15.68 6.97 7.44
N VAL A 42 -16.89 7.53 7.33
CA VAL A 42 -18.05 7.08 8.10
C VAL A 42 -18.36 5.61 7.82
N LEU A 43 -18.40 5.19 6.55
CA LEU A 43 -18.62 3.79 6.19
C LEU A 43 -17.53 2.85 6.74
N SER A 44 -16.28 3.33 6.85
CA SER A 44 -15.17 2.53 7.38
C SER A 44 -15.28 2.22 8.88
N PHE A 45 -16.07 2.99 9.64
CA PHE A 45 -16.39 2.66 11.04
C PHE A 45 -17.36 1.49 11.15
N PHE A 46 -18.33 1.38 10.23
CA PHE A 46 -19.30 0.29 10.22
C PHE A 46 -18.73 -0.98 9.57
N VAL A 47 -17.93 -0.82 8.51
CA VAL A 47 -17.31 -1.92 7.78
C VAL A 47 -15.80 -1.75 7.77
N LYS A 48 -15.09 -2.60 8.52
CA LYS A 48 -13.64 -2.60 8.56
C LYS A 48 -13.07 -2.68 7.14
N ASN A 49 -12.21 -1.72 6.80
CA ASN A 49 -11.52 -1.63 5.51
C ASN A 49 -12.47 -1.58 4.28
N PHE A 50 -13.63 -0.91 4.39
CA PHE A 50 -14.66 -0.82 3.34
C PHE A 50 -14.08 -0.44 1.96
N TRP A 51 -13.29 0.63 1.90
CA TRP A 51 -12.66 1.10 0.65
C TRP A 51 -11.80 0.01 0.01
N CYS A 52 -10.86 -0.55 0.79
CA CYS A 52 -9.94 -1.57 0.30
C CYS A 52 -10.65 -2.86 -0.11
N ARG A 53 -11.80 -3.17 0.50
CA ARG A 53 -12.57 -4.39 0.26
C ARG A 53 -13.47 -4.30 -0.98
N TYR A 54 -14.07 -3.15 -1.26
CA TYR A 54 -15.11 -3.04 -2.30
C TYR A 54 -14.84 -2.03 -3.41
N LEU A 55 -14.12 -0.93 -3.13
CA LEU A 55 -13.97 0.17 -4.09
C LEU A 55 -12.56 0.27 -4.66
N CYS A 56 -11.55 -0.22 -3.94
CA CYS A 56 -10.15 -0.03 -4.32
C CYS A 56 -9.77 -0.97 -5.48
N PRO A 57 -9.41 -0.45 -6.67
CA PRO A 57 -8.96 -1.28 -7.78
C PRO A 57 -7.67 -2.03 -7.44
N TYR A 58 -6.82 -1.43 -6.61
CA TYR A 58 -5.61 -2.09 -6.11
C TYR A 58 -5.93 -3.26 -5.17
N GLY A 59 -7.03 -3.20 -4.42
CA GLY A 59 -7.50 -4.33 -3.61
C GLY A 59 -7.85 -5.54 -4.47
N ALA A 60 -8.56 -5.33 -5.58
CA ALA A 60 -8.90 -6.39 -6.53
C ALA A 60 -7.64 -6.99 -7.19
N LEU A 61 -6.70 -6.14 -7.62
CA LEU A 61 -5.43 -6.59 -8.19
C LEU A 61 -4.61 -7.39 -7.17
N LEU A 62 -4.46 -6.89 -5.95
CA LEU A 62 -3.76 -7.61 -4.88
C LEU A 62 -4.42 -8.95 -4.56
N GLY A 63 -5.75 -9.02 -4.58
CA GLY A 63 -6.47 -10.28 -4.38
C GLY A 63 -6.21 -11.30 -5.48
N LEU A 64 -6.06 -10.84 -6.73
CA LEU A 64 -5.64 -11.71 -7.83
C LEU A 64 -4.19 -12.18 -7.65
N PHE A 65 -3.28 -11.29 -7.25
CA PHE A 65 -1.88 -11.64 -6.98
C PHE A 65 -1.71 -12.53 -5.74
N SER A 66 -2.61 -12.45 -4.76
CA SER A 66 -2.53 -13.28 -3.55
C SER A 66 -2.75 -14.77 -3.84
N LEU A 67 -3.46 -15.10 -4.92
CA LEU A 67 -3.65 -16.49 -5.39
C LEU A 67 -2.35 -17.14 -5.87
N VAL A 68 -1.45 -16.35 -6.46
CA VAL A 68 -0.15 -16.81 -6.98
C VAL A 68 1.00 -16.54 -6.00
N SER A 69 0.73 -15.88 -4.87
CA SER A 69 1.76 -15.51 -3.90
C SER A 69 2.45 -16.75 -3.29
N PRO A 70 3.80 -16.79 -3.27
CA PRO A 70 4.53 -17.84 -2.56
C PRO A 70 4.49 -17.65 -1.03
N PHE A 71 4.14 -16.46 -0.55
CA PHE A 71 3.99 -16.13 0.86
C PHE A 71 2.56 -16.38 1.31
N ARG A 72 2.37 -17.35 2.21
CA ARG A 72 1.05 -17.76 2.71
C ARG A 72 1.08 -18.04 4.21
N ILE A 73 -0.05 -17.84 4.87
CA ILE A 73 -0.22 -18.19 6.28
C ILE A 73 -0.67 -19.65 6.32
N SER A 74 0.11 -20.50 6.99
CA SER A 74 -0.18 -21.92 7.15
C SER A 74 -0.46 -22.23 8.62
N ARG A 75 -1.52 -23.01 8.84
CA ARG A 75 -1.88 -23.61 10.13
C ARG A 75 -1.18 -24.96 10.28
N ASP A 76 -0.68 -25.22 11.47
CA ASP A 76 -0.23 -26.52 11.93
C ASP A 76 -1.40 -27.22 12.64
N GLU A 77 -1.83 -28.39 12.14
CA GLU A 77 -3.04 -29.04 12.64
C GLU A 77 -2.81 -29.69 14.01
N ASP A 78 -1.60 -30.20 14.23
CA ASP A 78 -1.21 -30.91 15.45
C ASP A 78 -1.13 -29.97 16.67
N LEU A 79 -0.82 -28.69 16.45
CA LEU A 79 -0.71 -27.67 17.49
C LEU A 79 -2.03 -26.92 17.73
N CYS A 80 -3.01 -27.08 16.85
CA CYS A 80 -4.21 -26.26 16.88
C CYS A 80 -5.27 -26.81 17.85
N ILE A 81 -5.68 -25.98 18.81
CA ILE A 81 -6.73 -26.29 19.80
C ILE A 81 -8.13 -25.86 19.36
N ASP A 82 -8.32 -25.51 18.08
CA ASP A 82 -9.57 -25.08 17.46
C ASP A 82 -10.35 -23.98 18.21
N CYS A 83 -9.62 -23.02 18.82
CA CYS A 83 -10.24 -21.96 19.63
C CYS A 83 -10.97 -20.86 18.84
N GLY A 84 -10.93 -20.86 17.50
CA GLY A 84 -11.60 -19.88 16.64
C GLY A 84 -11.07 -18.42 16.68
N LYS A 85 -10.15 -18.07 17.60
CA LYS A 85 -9.63 -16.69 17.77
C LYS A 85 -9.00 -16.08 16.52
N CYS A 86 -8.37 -16.90 15.68
CA CYS A 86 -7.78 -16.50 14.41
C CYS A 86 -8.84 -15.97 13.41
N THR A 87 -10.07 -16.49 13.48
CA THR A 87 -11.19 -16.06 12.63
C THR A 87 -11.84 -14.79 13.18
N ALA A 88 -12.02 -14.71 14.50
CA ALA A 88 -12.55 -13.51 15.17
C ALA A 88 -11.65 -12.27 15.00
N SER A 89 -10.33 -12.46 14.96
CA SER A 89 -9.35 -11.39 14.75
C SER A 89 -9.16 -10.99 13.29
N CYS A 90 -9.66 -11.78 12.34
CA CYS A 90 -9.52 -11.48 10.91
C CYS A 90 -10.41 -10.27 10.53
N PRO A 91 -9.85 -9.15 10.04
CA PRO A 91 -10.66 -7.99 9.67
C PRO A 91 -11.56 -8.22 8.47
N TYR A 92 -11.27 -9.27 7.68
CA TYR A 92 -12.05 -9.68 6.51
C TYR A 92 -13.01 -10.85 6.80
N SER A 93 -13.13 -11.26 8.08
CA SER A 93 -13.99 -12.36 8.52
C SER A 93 -13.73 -13.69 7.79
N ILE A 94 -12.48 -13.93 7.39
CA ILE A 94 -12.07 -15.18 6.75
C ILE A 94 -12.08 -16.28 7.82
N ARG A 95 -12.69 -17.43 7.51
CA ARG A 95 -12.65 -18.63 8.36
C ARG A 95 -11.27 -19.28 8.30
N VAL A 96 -10.34 -18.73 9.09
CA VAL A 96 -8.94 -19.16 9.13
C VAL A 96 -8.80 -20.53 9.82
N HIS A 97 -9.62 -20.82 10.83
CA HIS A 97 -9.56 -22.08 11.59
C HIS A 97 -9.84 -23.32 10.72
N GLU A 98 -10.77 -23.20 9.76
CA GLU A 98 -11.15 -24.27 8.83
C GLU A 98 -10.10 -24.54 7.73
N LYS A 99 -9.09 -23.67 7.56
CA LYS A 99 -8.15 -23.74 6.43
C LYS A 99 -6.73 -24.11 6.89
N ARG A 100 -6.15 -25.14 6.29
CA ARG A 100 -4.72 -25.50 6.49
C ARG A 100 -3.76 -24.43 5.98
N SER A 101 -4.11 -23.80 4.87
CA SER A 101 -3.41 -22.64 4.32
C SER A 101 -4.44 -21.60 3.90
N VAL A 102 -4.23 -20.34 4.28
CA VAL A 102 -5.11 -19.24 3.90
C VAL A 102 -4.83 -18.85 2.44
N LEU A 103 -5.53 -19.48 1.51
CA LEU A 103 -5.51 -19.16 0.08
C LEU A 103 -6.87 -18.58 -0.29
N THR A 104 -6.98 -17.27 -0.25
CA THR A 104 -8.26 -16.55 -0.36
C THR A 104 -7.94 -15.14 -0.87
N PRO A 105 -8.58 -14.65 -1.95
CA PRO A 105 -8.23 -13.38 -2.58
C PRO A 105 -8.43 -12.18 -1.64
N GLU A 106 -9.29 -12.31 -0.64
CA GLU A 106 -9.57 -11.31 0.38
C GLU A 106 -8.45 -11.20 1.44
N CYS A 107 -7.52 -12.17 1.50
CA CYS A 107 -6.46 -12.17 2.49
C CYS A 107 -5.34 -11.19 2.12
N THR A 108 -5.19 -10.14 2.93
CA THR A 108 -4.13 -9.13 2.76
C THR A 108 -2.84 -9.46 3.51
N SER A 109 -2.70 -10.67 4.08
CA SER A 109 -1.54 -11.10 4.86
C SER A 109 -1.14 -10.13 6.00
N CYS A 110 -2.12 -9.53 6.68
CA CYS A 110 -1.90 -8.60 7.80
C CYS A 110 -1.35 -9.24 9.09
N LEU A 111 -1.25 -10.58 9.15
CA LEU A 111 -0.73 -11.36 10.29
C LEU A 111 -1.52 -11.25 11.62
N ASN A 112 -2.67 -10.56 11.68
CA ASN A 112 -3.52 -10.50 12.88
C ASN A 112 -3.90 -11.88 13.44
N CYS A 113 -4.11 -12.87 12.56
CA CYS A 113 -4.43 -14.23 12.98
C CYS A 113 -3.24 -14.95 13.64
N VAL A 114 -2.00 -14.61 13.27
CA VAL A 114 -0.78 -15.12 13.89
C VAL A 114 -0.63 -14.51 15.28
N SER A 115 -0.79 -13.19 15.41
CA SER A 115 -0.66 -12.48 16.70
C SER A 115 -1.78 -12.80 17.70
N ALA A 116 -2.97 -13.13 17.23
CA ALA A 116 -4.11 -13.50 18.09
C ALA A 116 -4.12 -14.98 18.50
N CYS A 117 -3.25 -15.82 17.93
CA CYS A 117 -3.20 -17.23 18.25
C CYS A 117 -2.62 -17.43 19.66
N PRO A 118 -3.31 -18.16 20.57
CA PRO A 118 -2.80 -18.40 21.92
C PRO A 118 -1.72 -19.49 21.96
N VAL A 119 -1.59 -20.29 20.90
CA VAL A 119 -0.58 -21.35 20.79
C VAL A 119 0.56 -20.85 19.94
N GLU A 120 1.77 -20.88 20.48
CA GLU A 120 2.98 -20.48 19.77
C GLU A 120 3.19 -21.37 18.53
N ASP A 121 3.65 -20.77 17.43
CA ASP A 121 3.98 -21.44 16.17
C ASP A 121 2.87 -22.23 15.46
N CYS A 122 1.64 -22.22 15.99
CA CYS A 122 0.48 -22.88 15.37
C CYS A 122 0.10 -22.24 14.04
N LEU A 123 0.15 -20.91 13.93
CA LEU A 123 0.02 -20.19 12.67
C LEU A 123 1.33 -19.49 12.35
N SER A 124 1.90 -19.74 11.18
CA SER A 124 3.13 -19.09 10.74
C SER A 124 3.04 -18.64 9.29
N PRO A 125 3.63 -17.48 8.94
CA PRO A 125 3.87 -17.14 7.55
C PRO A 125 4.93 -18.09 6.98
N ARG A 126 4.61 -18.71 5.85
CA ARG A 126 5.50 -19.63 5.12
C ARG A 126 5.74 -19.09 3.71
N MET A 127 6.99 -19.19 3.27
CA MET A 127 7.37 -19.01 1.88
C MET A 127 7.68 -20.38 1.29
N GLY A 128 6.74 -20.94 0.54
CA GLY A 128 6.80 -22.35 0.13
C GLY A 128 6.84 -23.30 1.33
N ARG A 129 7.96 -24.02 1.51
CA ARG A 129 8.18 -24.93 2.66
C ARG A 129 8.92 -24.28 3.85
N ARG A 130 9.48 -23.07 3.69
CA ARG A 130 10.26 -22.43 4.76
C ARG A 130 9.37 -21.56 5.63
N ARG A 131 9.52 -21.68 6.96
CA ARG A 131 8.93 -20.74 7.92
C ARG A 131 9.70 -19.43 7.82
N VAL A 132 9.00 -18.31 7.70
CA VAL A 132 9.60 -16.98 7.76
C VAL A 132 9.19 -16.33 9.07
N HIS A 133 10.14 -15.70 9.75
CA HIS A 133 9.82 -15.00 10.99
C HIS A 133 9.03 -13.71 10.66
N PRO A 134 7.97 -13.35 11.39
CA PRO A 134 7.10 -12.21 11.04
C PRO A 134 7.84 -10.89 10.79
N LEU A 135 8.96 -10.66 11.48
CA LEU A 135 9.78 -9.45 11.34
C LEU A 135 10.74 -9.46 10.14
N THR A 136 10.97 -10.60 9.50
CA THR A 136 11.95 -10.70 8.39
C THR A 136 11.53 -9.93 7.15
N VAL A 137 10.26 -10.00 6.76
CA VAL A 137 9.73 -9.30 5.58
C VAL A 137 9.79 -7.77 5.74
N PRO A 138 9.26 -7.16 6.82
CA PRO A 138 9.37 -5.71 7.00
C PRO A 138 10.83 -5.25 7.14
N ALA A 139 11.69 -6.00 7.85
CA ALA A 139 13.11 -5.66 7.97
C ALA A 139 13.82 -5.69 6.61
N LEU A 140 13.54 -6.69 5.76
CA LEU A 140 14.09 -6.79 4.41
C LEU A 140 13.62 -5.63 3.53
N LEU A 141 12.32 -5.31 3.54
CA LEU A 141 11.76 -4.19 2.78
C LEU A 141 12.37 -2.86 3.20
N LEU A 142 12.46 -2.60 4.51
CA LEU A 142 13.13 -1.40 5.04
C LEU A 142 14.59 -1.36 4.62
N GLY A 143 15.32 -2.48 4.71
CA GLY A 143 16.70 -2.58 4.26
C GLY A 143 16.86 -2.23 2.78
N VAL A 144 15.97 -2.74 1.91
CA VAL A 144 15.97 -2.43 0.47
C VAL A 144 15.68 -0.95 0.21
N ILE A 145 14.65 -0.39 0.85
CA ILE A 145 14.28 1.02 0.70
C ILE A 145 15.43 1.94 1.17
N LEU A 146 16.00 1.65 2.34
CA LEU A 146 17.12 2.42 2.89
C LEU A 146 18.36 2.30 2.01
N SER A 147 18.64 1.10 1.48
CA SER A 147 19.77 0.89 0.55
C SER A 147 19.58 1.71 -0.73
N PHE A 148 18.37 1.70 -1.31
CA PHE A 148 18.06 2.51 -2.49
C PHE A 148 18.19 4.00 -2.20
N TYR A 149 17.66 4.46 -1.07
CA TYR A 149 17.77 5.85 -0.63
C TYR A 149 19.23 6.29 -0.45
N LEU A 150 20.04 5.50 0.27
CA LEU A 150 21.45 5.78 0.50
C LEU A 150 22.23 5.78 -0.81
N PHE A 151 21.95 4.85 -1.71
CA PHE A 151 22.53 4.81 -3.05
C PHE A 151 22.16 6.05 -3.88
N ALA A 152 20.88 6.45 -3.88
CA ALA A 152 20.41 7.64 -4.59
C ALA A 152 21.02 8.93 -4.03
N ARG A 153 21.19 9.02 -2.69
CA ARG A 153 21.87 10.15 -2.04
C ARG A 153 23.37 10.17 -2.35
N ALA A 154 24.06 9.03 -2.26
CA ALA A 154 25.49 8.92 -2.53
C ALA A 154 25.84 9.25 -3.99
N THR A 155 24.96 8.91 -4.93
CA THR A 155 25.12 9.23 -6.36
C THR A 155 24.66 10.65 -6.72
N GLY A 156 24.18 11.45 -5.77
CA GLY A 156 23.66 12.80 -6.00
C GLY A 156 22.37 12.83 -6.83
N ARG A 157 21.71 11.68 -7.04
CA ARG A 157 20.50 11.56 -7.88
C ARG A 157 19.20 11.78 -7.13
N TRP A 158 19.27 12.01 -5.82
CA TRP A 158 18.11 12.24 -4.98
C TRP A 158 17.50 13.65 -5.16
N GLU A 159 18.30 14.63 -5.57
CA GLU A 159 17.85 16.02 -5.67
C GLU A 159 17.23 16.33 -7.03
N THR A 160 16.10 17.04 -7.01
CA THR A 160 15.39 17.47 -8.22
C THR A 160 16.18 18.56 -8.94
N LYS A 161 16.28 18.49 -10.27
CA LYS A 161 16.93 19.51 -11.11
C LYS A 161 16.15 20.83 -11.23
N VAL A 162 14.96 20.93 -10.65
CA VAL A 162 14.04 22.07 -10.77
C VAL A 162 14.34 23.08 -9.65
N PRO A 163 14.72 24.34 -9.97
CA PRO A 163 14.99 25.36 -8.97
C PRO A 163 13.74 25.70 -8.13
N PHE A 164 13.95 25.95 -6.83
CA PHE A 164 12.87 26.29 -5.90
C PHE A 164 12.05 27.53 -6.35
N GLU A 165 12.71 28.54 -6.93
CA GLU A 165 12.02 29.73 -7.44
C GLU A 165 11.04 29.43 -8.59
N VAL A 166 11.36 28.45 -9.43
CA VAL A 166 10.45 28.00 -10.49
C VAL A 166 9.22 27.34 -9.88
N MET A 167 9.38 26.48 -8.87
CA MET A 167 8.25 25.87 -8.17
C MET A 167 7.37 26.93 -7.49
N LYS A 168 7.98 27.87 -6.75
CA LYS A 168 7.27 28.95 -6.04
C LYS A 168 6.47 29.82 -7.00
N ARG A 169 7.05 30.16 -8.16
CA ARG A 169 6.34 30.90 -9.22
C ARG A 169 5.18 30.07 -9.77
N THR A 170 5.39 28.80 -10.11
CA THR A 170 4.33 27.97 -10.69
C THR A 170 3.16 27.82 -9.72
N TYR A 171 3.43 27.63 -8.43
CA TYR A 171 2.39 27.50 -7.40
C TYR A 171 1.57 28.78 -7.21
N SER A 172 2.17 29.97 -7.34
CA SER A 172 1.44 31.24 -7.19
C SER A 172 0.50 31.55 -8.37
N VAL A 173 0.79 30.98 -9.55
CA VAL A 173 -0.06 31.12 -10.75
C VAL A 173 -0.86 29.85 -11.08
N ALA A 174 -0.75 28.81 -10.26
CA ALA A 174 -1.25 27.47 -10.56
C ALA A 174 -2.75 27.46 -10.88
N GLU A 175 -3.56 28.32 -10.26
CA GLU A 175 -5.00 28.42 -10.55
C GLU A 175 -5.28 28.89 -11.97
N ARG A 176 -4.45 29.81 -12.47
CA ARG A 176 -4.57 30.46 -13.78
C ARG A 176 -3.96 29.64 -14.91
N LEU A 177 -3.17 28.60 -14.60
CA LEU A 177 -2.64 27.70 -15.62
C LEU A 177 -3.79 26.92 -16.27
N SER A 178 -4.01 27.15 -17.56
CA SER A 178 -4.91 26.37 -18.40
C SER A 178 -4.14 25.24 -19.11
N HIS A 179 -4.85 24.18 -19.51
CA HIS A 179 -4.24 23.15 -20.34
C HIS A 179 -3.81 23.76 -21.68
N PRO A 180 -2.61 23.43 -22.18
CA PRO A 180 -2.23 23.77 -23.55
C PRO A 180 -3.26 23.13 -24.48
N ARG A 181 -3.91 23.96 -25.31
CA ARG A 181 -4.81 23.51 -26.38
C ARG A 181 -4.02 23.00 -27.56
#